data_AF-A0A9P0CMK5-F1
#
_entry.id   AF-A0A9P0CMK5-F1
#
_cell.length_a   1.000
_cell.length_b   1.000
_cell.length_c   1.000
_cell.angle_alpha   90.00
_cell.angle_beta   90.00
_cell.angle_gamma   90.00
#
_symmetry.space_group_name_H-M   'P 1'
#
loop_
_entity.id
_entity.type
_entity.pdbx_description
1 polymer ?
#
loop_
_entity_poly.entity_id
_entity_poly.type
_entity_poly.pdbx_seq_one_letter_code
_entity_poly.pdbx_strand_id
1 'polypeptide(L)'
;MFLADGTTDSVDINSALTLGAVSTGIGYSTLAEIAAAINMPMIAEKTYVHYYEKVADAIYSAVTQVMKEAGREEAKLAKSLGEVDGNGIPFITVVADGAWSKRLYNVNYNASSGVCKFVGGKRINFSKRNFYQTRCEAAIISFNKGAEYYDILHKAITGNELNTYTKKYLKIIGKRKLKICETNERKERRQELRLKKKYAFPDRDYGNIHEPIPDMDENKYNLRELEFLNMLNKTQEEIDAIEDLTKEQASSILWLEERQKRITKSNFGKICKLKALPASTQLKYYYTTNLKTTTRHNMGN
;
A
#
# COMPACT_ATOMS: atom_id res chain seq x y z
N MET A 1 14.09 -18.23 33.72
CA MET A 1 13.32 -18.03 34.96
C MET A 1 12.21 -17.04 34.64
N PHE A 2 11.03 -17.53 34.25
CA PHE A 2 9.83 -16.70 34.11
C PHE A 2 9.11 -16.73 35.45
N LEU A 3 9.48 -15.84 36.35
CA LEU A 3 8.68 -15.58 37.53
C LEU A 3 7.84 -14.34 37.27
N ALA A 4 6.54 -14.53 37.48
CA ALA A 4 5.56 -13.47 37.61
C ALA A 4 6.05 -12.47 38.67
N ASP A 5 6.23 -11.22 38.27
CA ASP A 5 6.10 -10.12 39.20
C ASP A 5 4.60 -9.83 39.36
N GLY A 6 4.15 -9.85 40.61
CA GLY A 6 2.76 -9.66 40.97
C GLY A 6 2.28 -8.28 40.55
N THR A 7 1.44 -8.23 39.52
CA THR A 7 0.47 -7.15 39.30
C THR A 7 -0.88 -7.78 39.01
N THR A 8 -1.83 -7.52 39.91
CA THR A 8 -3.17 -8.12 40.01
C THR A 8 -4.17 -7.64 38.96
N ASP A 9 -3.71 -7.09 37.83
CA ASP A 9 -4.53 -6.62 36.70
C ASP A 9 -4.18 -7.34 35.38
N SER A 10 -3.55 -8.52 35.48
CA SER A 10 -3.10 -9.28 34.31
C SER A 10 -4.15 -10.28 33.82
N VAL A 11 -4.33 -10.32 32.50
CA VAL A 11 -5.20 -11.26 31.79
C VAL A 11 -4.86 -12.69 32.21
N ASP A 12 -5.89 -13.50 32.48
CA ASP A 12 -5.63 -14.92 32.72
C ASP A 12 -4.93 -15.54 31.51
N ILE A 13 -3.88 -16.30 31.77
CA ILE A 13 -2.97 -16.78 30.73
C ILE A 13 -3.69 -17.61 29.65
N ASN A 14 -4.79 -18.28 30.01
CA ASN A 14 -5.53 -19.13 29.09
C ASN A 14 -6.39 -18.31 28.13
N SER A 15 -7.05 -17.25 28.59
CA SER A 15 -7.74 -16.28 27.73
C SER A 15 -6.76 -15.55 26.83
N ALA A 16 -5.60 -15.13 27.35
CA ALA A 16 -4.56 -14.48 26.56
C ALA A 16 -4.02 -15.39 25.45
N LEU A 17 -3.72 -16.64 25.79
CA LEU A 17 -3.25 -17.66 24.86
C LEU A 17 -4.30 -17.93 23.76
N THR A 18 -5.57 -18.05 24.15
CA THR A 18 -6.67 -18.31 23.23
C THR A 18 -6.95 -17.12 22.32
N LEU A 19 -6.92 -15.89 22.85
CA LEU A 19 -7.00 -14.66 22.06
C LEU A 19 -5.87 -14.55 21.05
N GLY A 20 -4.63 -14.86 21.46
CA GLY A 20 -3.48 -14.90 20.57
C GLY A 20 -3.69 -15.88 19.42
N ALA A 21 -4.22 -17.07 19.71
CA ALA A 21 -4.53 -18.06 18.69
C ALA A 21 -5.63 -17.59 17.72
N VAL A 22 -6.72 -17.01 18.22
CA VAL A 22 -7.81 -16.49 17.38
C VAL A 22 -7.32 -15.33 16.50
N SER A 23 -6.56 -14.40 17.08
CA SER A 23 -6.06 -13.21 16.38
C SER A 23 -5.06 -13.55 15.26
N THR A 24 -4.31 -14.63 15.43
CA THR A 24 -3.38 -15.13 14.41
C THR A 24 -4.03 -16.13 13.45
N GLY A 25 -5.30 -16.49 13.67
CA GLY A 25 -6.04 -17.43 12.84
C GLY A 25 -5.62 -18.89 13.01
N ILE A 26 -4.86 -19.23 14.05
CA ILE A 26 -4.45 -20.61 14.35
C ILE A 26 -5.49 -21.31 15.25
N GLY A 27 -5.38 -22.63 15.38
CA GLY A 27 -6.24 -23.44 16.23
C GLY A 27 -5.45 -24.18 17.31
N TYR A 28 -6.14 -24.96 18.13
CA TYR A 28 -5.55 -25.73 19.23
C TYR A 28 -4.33 -26.58 18.78
N SER A 29 -4.46 -27.35 17.70
CA SER A 29 -3.39 -28.25 17.25
C SER A 29 -2.10 -27.51 16.91
N THR A 30 -2.18 -26.42 16.16
CA THR A 30 -1.02 -25.58 15.83
C THR A 30 -0.44 -24.93 17.09
N LEU A 31 -1.29 -24.52 18.03
CA LEU A 31 -0.83 -23.91 19.27
C LEU A 31 -0.10 -24.94 20.17
N ALA A 32 -0.61 -26.17 20.21
CA ALA A 32 0.02 -27.28 20.92
C ALA A 32 1.37 -27.66 20.28
N GLU A 33 1.47 -27.63 18.95
CA GLU A 33 2.72 -27.84 18.22
C GLU A 33 3.76 -26.75 18.56
N ILE A 34 3.35 -25.47 18.55
CA ILE A 34 4.22 -24.35 18.94
C ILE A 34 4.69 -24.53 20.40
N ALA A 35 3.77 -24.86 21.31
CA ALA A 35 4.08 -25.08 22.72
C ALA A 35 5.09 -26.23 22.90
N ALA A 36 4.90 -27.35 22.19
CA ALA A 36 5.83 -28.47 22.20
C ALA A 36 7.21 -28.08 21.66
N ALA A 37 7.28 -27.33 20.56
CA ALA A 37 8.53 -26.89 19.94
C ALA A 37 9.37 -25.98 20.86
N ILE A 38 8.72 -25.19 21.72
CA ILE A 38 9.39 -24.31 22.69
C ILE A 38 9.49 -24.94 24.09
N ASN A 39 9.16 -26.23 24.24
CA ASN A 39 9.16 -26.96 25.51
C ASN A 39 8.30 -26.29 26.60
N MET A 40 7.11 -25.82 26.22
CA MET A 40 6.10 -25.23 27.12
C MET A 40 4.93 -26.21 27.30
N PRO A 41 4.43 -26.41 28.53
CA PRO A 41 3.24 -27.22 28.74
C PRO A 41 2.01 -26.58 28.08
N MET A 42 1.18 -27.40 27.44
CA MET A 42 -0.05 -26.98 26.77
C MET A 42 -1.28 -27.33 27.60
N ILE A 43 -2.28 -26.44 27.63
CA ILE A 43 -3.57 -26.73 28.25
C ILE A 43 -4.31 -27.84 27.51
N ALA A 44 -5.18 -28.58 28.20
CA ALA A 44 -6.00 -29.61 27.56
C ALA A 44 -6.98 -29.00 26.55
N GLU A 45 -7.33 -29.74 25.48
CA GLU A 45 -8.24 -29.28 24.43
C GLU A 45 -9.60 -28.83 24.99
N LYS A 46 -10.15 -29.57 25.96
CA LYS A 46 -11.42 -29.20 26.62
C LYS A 46 -11.34 -27.83 27.30
N THR A 47 -10.23 -27.57 27.99
CA THR A 47 -9.98 -26.27 28.63
C THR A 47 -9.83 -25.17 27.58
N TYR A 48 -9.09 -25.42 26.49
CA TYR A 48 -8.98 -24.46 25.39
C TYR A 48 -10.35 -24.11 24.80
N VAL A 49 -11.22 -25.09 24.55
CA VAL A 49 -12.57 -24.85 24.02
C VAL A 49 -13.40 -23.97 24.96
N HIS A 50 -13.33 -24.19 26.27
CA HIS A 50 -14.02 -23.35 27.26
C HIS A 50 -13.57 -21.88 27.20
N TYR A 51 -12.27 -21.63 27.16
CA TYR A 51 -11.74 -20.26 27.02
C TYR A 51 -12.00 -19.68 25.63
N TYR A 52 -12.07 -20.52 24.61
CA TYR A 52 -12.40 -20.12 23.25
C TYR A 52 -13.80 -19.52 23.16
N GLU A 53 -14.80 -20.16 23.77
CA GLU A 53 -16.17 -19.65 23.77
C GLU A 53 -16.26 -18.27 24.44
N LYS A 54 -15.59 -18.09 25.59
CA LYS A 54 -15.50 -16.78 26.25
C LYS A 54 -14.89 -15.70 25.37
N VAL A 55 -13.78 -16.02 24.70
CA VAL A 55 -13.09 -15.10 23.78
C VAL A 55 -13.98 -14.79 22.57
N ALA A 56 -14.70 -15.78 22.05
CA ALA A 56 -15.61 -15.61 20.93
C ALA A 56 -16.77 -14.66 21.26
N ASP A 57 -17.39 -14.78 22.43
CA ASP A 57 -18.49 -13.90 22.85
C ASP A 57 -18.02 -12.44 23.00
N ALA A 58 -16.81 -12.23 23.53
CA ALA A 58 -16.22 -10.91 23.65
C ALA A 58 -15.91 -10.29 22.28
N ILE A 59 -15.37 -11.08 21.34
CA ILE A 59 -15.10 -10.66 19.96
C ILE A 59 -16.41 -10.29 19.26
N TYR A 60 -17.45 -11.11 19.39
CA TYR A 60 -18.75 -10.85 18.79
C TYR A 60 -19.35 -9.52 19.28
N SER A 61 -19.26 -9.28 20.59
CA SER A 61 -19.72 -8.04 21.21
C SER A 61 -18.95 -6.82 20.68
N ALA A 62 -17.62 -6.93 20.58
CA ALA A 62 -16.76 -5.88 20.05
C ALA A 62 -17.03 -5.60 18.56
N VAL A 63 -17.16 -6.65 17.72
CA VAL A 63 -17.53 -6.51 16.30
C VAL A 63 -18.84 -5.77 16.16
N THR A 64 -19.85 -6.14 16.95
CA THR A 64 -21.17 -5.53 16.88
C THR A 64 -21.12 -4.03 17.15
N GLN A 65 -20.28 -3.60 18.11
CA GLN A 65 -20.06 -2.17 18.38
C GLN A 65 -19.33 -1.47 17.23
N VAL A 66 -18.23 -2.04 16.76
CA VAL A 66 -17.44 -1.50 15.64
C VAL A 66 -18.29 -1.36 14.36
N MET A 67 -19.10 -2.37 14.05
CA MET A 67 -19.99 -2.33 12.88
C MET A 67 -21.11 -1.30 13.03
N LYS A 68 -21.66 -1.11 14.25
CA LYS A 68 -22.64 -0.06 14.52
C LYS A 68 -22.06 1.33 14.36
N GLU A 69 -20.82 1.55 14.80
CA GLU A 69 -20.10 2.82 14.61
C GLU A 69 -19.85 3.10 13.13
N ALA A 70 -19.25 2.15 12.40
CA ALA A 70 -19.00 2.28 10.98
C ALA A 70 -20.29 2.53 10.19
N GLY A 71 -21.37 1.81 10.51
CA GLY A 71 -22.68 2.02 9.89
C GLY A 71 -23.26 3.43 10.15
N ARG A 72 -23.00 4.03 11.31
CA ARG A 72 -23.41 5.42 11.58
C ARG A 72 -22.60 6.43 10.80
N GLU A 73 -21.31 6.20 10.60
CA GLU A 73 -20.43 7.06 9.81
C GLU A 73 -20.82 7.02 8.33
N GLU A 74 -20.98 5.83 7.76
CA GLU A 74 -21.49 5.63 6.40
C GLU A 74 -22.86 6.29 6.20
N ALA A 75 -23.77 6.13 7.16
CA ALA A 75 -25.09 6.77 7.12
C ALA A 75 -25.02 8.31 7.12
N LYS A 76 -24.03 8.91 7.82
CA LYS A 76 -23.82 10.37 7.80
C LYS A 76 -23.27 10.82 6.45
N LEU A 77 -22.32 10.08 5.89
CA LEU A 77 -21.74 10.37 4.57
C LEU A 77 -22.79 10.28 3.47
N ALA A 78 -23.58 9.21 3.43
CA ALA A 78 -24.67 9.03 2.49
C ALA A 78 -25.68 10.20 2.55
N LYS A 79 -26.07 10.63 3.75
CA LYS A 79 -26.92 11.82 3.92
C LYS A 79 -26.28 13.10 3.38
N SER A 80 -24.98 13.29 3.61
CA SER A 80 -24.27 14.48 3.11
C SER A 80 -24.17 14.52 1.59
N LEU A 81 -24.16 13.36 0.94
CA LEU A 81 -24.11 13.20 -0.51
C LEU A 81 -25.51 13.19 -1.16
N GLY A 82 -26.58 13.25 -0.37
CA GLY A 82 -27.95 13.11 -0.87
C GLY A 82 -28.32 11.69 -1.30
N GLU A 83 -27.53 10.69 -0.93
CA GLU A 83 -27.78 9.27 -1.18
C GLU A 83 -28.78 8.72 -0.15
N VAL A 84 -30.00 9.25 -0.22
CA VAL A 84 -31.13 8.85 0.63
C VAL A 84 -32.30 8.40 -0.24
N ASP A 85 -33.05 7.41 0.23
CA ASP A 85 -34.24 6.95 -0.46
C ASP A 85 -35.41 7.94 -0.33
N GLY A 86 -36.56 7.60 -0.92
CA GLY A 86 -37.77 8.44 -0.85
C GLY A 86 -38.31 8.70 0.56
N ASN A 87 -37.84 7.96 1.57
CA ASN A 87 -38.20 8.12 2.98
C ASN A 87 -37.07 8.80 3.80
N GLY A 88 -35.98 9.23 3.17
CA GLY A 88 -34.83 9.84 3.84
C GLY A 88 -33.89 8.84 4.53
N ILE A 89 -34.01 7.54 4.23
CA ILE A 89 -33.14 6.50 4.77
C ILE A 89 -31.85 6.48 3.93
N PRO A 90 -30.66 6.64 4.54
CA PRO A 90 -29.40 6.56 3.82
C PRO A 90 -29.17 5.15 3.29
N PHE A 91 -28.69 5.06 2.04
CA PHE A 91 -28.27 3.81 1.43
C PHE A 91 -26.82 3.88 0.99
N ILE A 92 -26.20 2.72 0.76
CA ILE A 92 -24.87 2.60 0.17
C ILE A 92 -24.98 1.90 -1.18
N THR A 93 -24.34 2.46 -2.19
CA THR A 93 -24.29 1.83 -3.52
C THR A 93 -23.18 0.79 -3.54
N VAL A 94 -23.55 -0.48 -3.76
CA VAL A 94 -22.59 -1.58 -3.88
C VAL A 94 -22.51 -2.08 -5.32
N VAL A 95 -21.31 -2.28 -5.83
CA VAL A 95 -21.09 -2.95 -7.12
C VAL A 95 -21.07 -4.46 -6.86
N ALA A 96 -22.02 -5.18 -7.44
CA ALA A 96 -22.10 -6.64 -7.38
C ALA A 96 -21.61 -7.26 -8.69
N ASP A 97 -20.96 -8.44 -8.61
CA ASP A 97 -20.55 -9.22 -9.78
C ASP A 97 -21.45 -10.45 -9.95
N GLY A 98 -21.73 -10.83 -11.19
CA GLY A 98 -22.53 -12.02 -11.51
C GLY A 98 -21.64 -13.23 -11.73
N ALA A 99 -21.70 -14.23 -10.85
CA ALA A 99 -20.98 -15.49 -11.05
C ALA A 99 -21.93 -16.59 -11.51
N TRP A 100 -21.59 -17.28 -12.60
CA TRP A 100 -22.25 -18.54 -12.97
C TRP A 100 -21.48 -19.72 -12.38
N SER A 101 -22.17 -20.58 -11.64
CA SER A 101 -21.58 -21.82 -11.15
C SER A 101 -21.31 -22.77 -12.32
N LYS A 102 -20.06 -23.26 -12.41
CA LYS A 102 -19.73 -24.42 -13.25
C LYS A 102 -20.13 -25.68 -12.49
N ARG A 103 -20.93 -26.55 -13.12
CA ARG A 103 -21.55 -27.69 -12.44
C ARG A 103 -20.59 -28.87 -12.24
N LEU A 104 -19.43 -28.90 -12.92
CA LEU A 104 -18.33 -29.87 -12.75
C LEU A 104 -16.97 -29.28 -13.17
N TYR A 105 -15.87 -29.80 -12.60
CA TYR A 105 -14.53 -29.60 -13.14
C TYR A 105 -14.37 -30.40 -14.44
N ASN A 106 -13.80 -29.79 -15.49
CA ASN A 106 -13.39 -30.41 -16.76
C ASN A 106 -14.44 -30.60 -17.88
N VAL A 107 -15.71 -30.24 -17.68
CA VAL A 107 -16.71 -30.16 -18.77
C VAL A 107 -17.46 -28.84 -18.70
N ASN A 108 -17.54 -28.14 -19.84
CA ASN A 108 -17.97 -26.75 -19.98
C ASN A 108 -19.48 -26.49 -19.78
N TYR A 109 -20.16 -27.23 -18.90
CA TYR A 109 -21.57 -27.01 -18.59
C TYR A 109 -21.75 -25.89 -17.57
N ASN A 110 -22.39 -24.80 -17.99
CA ASN A 110 -22.88 -23.73 -17.12
C ASN A 110 -24.16 -24.21 -16.40
N ALA A 111 -24.26 -24.01 -15.08
CA ALA A 111 -25.53 -24.22 -14.40
C ALA A 111 -26.54 -23.14 -14.84
N SER A 112 -27.82 -23.49 -14.98
CA SER A 112 -28.91 -22.55 -15.35
C SER A 112 -29.23 -21.50 -14.28
N SER A 113 -28.51 -21.51 -13.15
CA SER A 113 -28.65 -20.57 -12.04
C SER A 113 -27.44 -19.64 -12.00
N GLY A 114 -27.68 -18.33 -12.14
CA GLY A 114 -26.69 -17.29 -11.85
C GLY A 114 -26.69 -16.95 -10.35
N VAL A 115 -25.53 -16.63 -9.79
CA VAL A 115 -25.38 -16.16 -8.40
C VAL A 115 -24.93 -14.70 -8.46
N CYS A 116 -25.70 -13.81 -7.83
CA CYS A 116 -25.23 -12.46 -7.54
C CYS A 116 -24.18 -12.55 -6.42
N LYS A 117 -22.95 -12.23 -6.75
CA LYS A 117 -21.79 -12.29 -5.85
C LYS A 117 -21.45 -10.88 -5.40
N PHE A 118 -21.80 -10.59 -4.15
CA PHE A 118 -21.06 -9.60 -3.37
C PHE A 118 -19.65 -10.17 -3.13
N VAL A 119 -18.60 -9.39 -3.31
CA VAL A 119 -17.22 -9.83 -3.03
C VAL A 119 -17.07 -10.10 -1.53
N GLY A 120 -17.44 -11.31 -1.11
CA GLY A 120 -17.58 -11.75 0.28
C GLY A 120 -18.28 -13.10 0.43
N GLY A 121 -18.10 -14.01 -0.54
CA GLY A 121 -18.82 -15.29 -0.61
C GLY A 121 -18.55 -16.20 0.60
N LYS A 122 -19.64 -16.59 1.28
CA LYS A 122 -19.66 -17.52 2.41
C LYS A 122 -19.16 -18.90 1.97
N ARG A 123 -17.93 -19.26 2.31
CA ARG A 123 -17.51 -20.67 2.30
C ARG A 123 -18.20 -21.35 3.47
N ILE A 124 -19.10 -22.30 3.20
CA ILE A 124 -19.62 -23.19 4.25
C ILE A 124 -18.45 -24.05 4.69
N ASN A 125 -17.89 -23.72 5.84
CA ASN A 125 -16.76 -24.43 6.41
C ASN A 125 -17.31 -25.42 7.45
N PHE A 126 -17.08 -26.71 7.26
CA PHE A 126 -17.46 -27.78 8.19
C PHE A 126 -16.55 -27.82 9.44
N SER A 127 -16.10 -26.65 9.91
CA SER A 127 -15.36 -26.53 11.17
C SER A 127 -16.33 -26.68 12.36
N LYS A 128 -15.82 -27.17 13.50
CA LYS A 128 -16.54 -27.19 14.78
C LYS A 128 -17.25 -25.83 15.01
N ARG A 129 -18.43 -25.85 15.67
CA ARG A 129 -19.28 -24.68 15.92
C ARG A 129 -18.44 -23.47 16.39
N ASN A 130 -18.72 -22.29 15.84
CA ASN A 130 -18.11 -20.98 16.15
C ASN A 130 -16.65 -20.73 15.71
N PHE A 131 -15.84 -21.74 15.38
CA PHE A 131 -14.40 -21.54 15.12
C PHE A 131 -14.08 -20.60 13.94
N TYR A 132 -14.72 -20.83 12.80
CA TYR A 132 -14.52 -20.01 11.60
C TYR A 132 -15.17 -18.63 11.73
N GLN A 133 -16.36 -18.59 12.33
CA GLN A 133 -17.14 -17.37 12.47
C GLN A 133 -16.39 -16.32 13.31
N THR A 134 -15.82 -16.71 14.45
CA THR A 134 -15.06 -15.79 15.31
C THR A 134 -13.80 -15.25 14.60
N ARG A 135 -13.19 -16.02 13.69
CA ARG A 135 -12.07 -15.53 12.88
C ARG A 135 -12.53 -14.49 11.86
N CYS A 136 -13.67 -14.69 11.23
CA CYS A 136 -14.28 -13.69 10.36
C CYS A 136 -14.62 -12.42 11.13
N GLU A 137 -15.18 -12.56 12.33
CA GLU A 137 -15.49 -11.47 13.25
C GLU A 137 -14.23 -10.69 13.65
N ALA A 138 -13.17 -11.38 14.08
CA ALA A 138 -11.88 -10.75 14.36
C ALA A 138 -11.31 -10.01 13.14
N ALA A 139 -11.41 -10.60 11.94
CA ALA A 139 -10.98 -9.95 10.70
C ALA A 139 -11.74 -8.65 10.41
N ILE A 140 -13.04 -8.58 10.73
CA ILE A 140 -13.85 -7.36 10.60
C ILE A 140 -13.31 -6.24 11.50
N ILE A 141 -12.95 -6.54 12.75
CA ILE A 141 -12.34 -5.53 13.65
C ILE A 141 -10.99 -5.09 13.08
N SER A 142 -10.17 -6.03 12.62
CA SER A 142 -8.86 -5.73 12.06
C SER A 142 -8.95 -4.82 10.84
N PHE A 143 -9.92 -5.06 9.96
CA PHE A 143 -10.16 -4.25 8.78
C PHE A 143 -10.60 -2.83 9.15
N ASN A 144 -11.60 -2.69 10.02
CA ASN A 144 -12.17 -1.39 10.36
C ASN A 144 -11.27 -0.53 11.26
N LYS A 145 -10.57 -1.15 12.21
CA LYS A 145 -9.83 -0.44 13.27
C LYS A 145 -8.31 -0.54 13.12
N GLY A 146 -7.82 -1.35 12.18
CA GLY A 146 -6.41 -1.39 11.80
C GLY A 146 -5.46 -1.64 12.96
N ALA A 147 -4.73 -0.61 13.40
CA ALA A 147 -3.74 -0.71 14.47
C ALA A 147 -4.37 -0.86 15.87
N GLU A 148 -5.60 -0.40 16.05
CA GLU A 148 -6.34 -0.48 17.32
C GLU A 148 -6.96 -1.86 17.56
N TYR A 149 -6.87 -2.76 16.58
CA TYR A 149 -7.41 -4.12 16.64
C TYR A 149 -7.07 -4.85 17.95
N TYR A 150 -5.79 -4.86 18.33
CA TYR A 150 -5.35 -5.55 19.55
C TYR A 150 -5.81 -4.85 20.82
N ASP A 151 -5.99 -3.53 20.80
CA ASP A 151 -6.49 -2.77 21.95
C ASP A 151 -7.95 -3.08 22.23
N ILE A 152 -8.77 -3.07 21.18
CA ILE A 152 -10.21 -3.35 21.27
C ILE A 152 -10.44 -4.77 21.79
N LEU A 153 -9.75 -5.77 21.24
CA LEU A 153 -9.94 -7.14 21.67
C LEU A 153 -9.43 -7.39 23.09
N HIS A 154 -8.28 -6.83 23.45
CA HIS A 154 -7.75 -6.97 24.79
C HIS A 154 -8.70 -6.34 25.81
N LYS A 155 -9.16 -5.11 25.58
CA LYS A 155 -10.13 -4.44 26.45
C LYS A 155 -11.44 -5.23 26.55
N ALA A 156 -11.96 -5.74 25.43
CA ALA A 156 -13.22 -6.48 25.41
C ALA A 156 -13.17 -7.77 26.26
N ILE A 157 -12.03 -8.48 26.26
CA ILE A 157 -11.87 -9.73 26.99
C ILE A 157 -11.49 -9.51 28.46
N THR A 158 -10.75 -8.44 28.74
CA THR A 158 -10.03 -8.30 30.00
C THR A 158 -10.55 -7.17 30.87
N GLY A 159 -11.29 -6.22 30.30
CA GLY A 159 -11.67 -4.96 30.96
C GLY A 159 -10.49 -4.00 31.18
N ASN A 160 -9.26 -4.43 30.91
CA ASN A 160 -8.03 -3.73 31.28
C ASN A 160 -7.25 -3.24 30.05
N GLU A 161 -6.31 -2.32 30.29
CA GLU A 161 -5.36 -1.85 29.27
C GLU A 161 -4.44 -2.96 28.75
N LEU A 162 -3.84 -2.72 27.56
CA LEU A 162 -2.87 -3.65 26.99
C LEU A 162 -1.71 -3.95 27.93
N ASN A 163 -1.29 -5.21 27.90
CA ASN A 163 -0.04 -5.63 28.49
C ASN A 163 1.20 -4.97 27.82
N THR A 164 2.30 -4.95 28.56
CA THR A 164 3.55 -4.30 28.18
C THR A 164 4.13 -4.83 26.86
N TYR A 165 4.05 -6.13 26.60
CA TYR A 165 4.60 -6.75 25.40
C TYR A 165 3.78 -6.44 24.16
N THR A 166 2.45 -6.44 24.25
CA THR A 166 1.55 -6.01 23.18
C THR A 166 1.77 -4.53 22.85
N LYS A 167 1.92 -3.66 23.86
CA LYS A 167 2.28 -2.24 23.66
C LYS A 167 3.59 -2.09 22.88
N LYS A 168 4.63 -2.87 23.21
CA LYS A 168 5.92 -2.87 22.48
C LYS A 168 5.77 -3.38 21.04
N TYR A 169 5.01 -4.45 20.83
CA TYR A 169 4.76 -5.02 19.51
C TYR A 169 4.03 -4.03 18.57
N LEU A 170 2.99 -3.37 19.07
CA LEU A 170 2.25 -2.36 18.30
C LEU A 170 3.14 -1.18 17.87
N LYS A 171 4.04 -0.72 18.73
CA LYS A 171 5.03 0.33 18.37
C LYS A 171 5.93 -0.09 17.20
N ILE A 172 6.37 -1.36 17.17
CA ILE A 172 7.21 -1.88 16.09
C ILE A 172 6.42 -1.95 14.77
N ILE A 173 5.18 -2.42 14.80
CA ILE A 173 4.32 -2.45 13.60
C ILE A 173 4.04 -1.05 13.10
N GLY A 174 3.70 -0.11 13.99
CA GLY A 174 3.45 1.29 13.62
C GLY A 174 4.62 1.90 12.85
N LYS A 175 5.85 1.73 13.35
CA LYS A 175 7.07 2.17 12.65
C LYS A 175 7.24 1.52 11.27
N ARG A 176 6.95 0.22 11.14
CA ARG A 176 7.02 -0.49 9.85
C ARG A 176 5.99 0.03 8.85
N LYS A 177 4.75 0.25 9.28
CA LYS A 177 3.69 0.80 8.45
C LYS A 177 4.05 2.20 7.95
N LEU A 178 4.51 3.09 8.83
CA LEU A 178 4.94 4.44 8.46
C LEU A 178 6.02 4.41 7.38
N LYS A 179 7.05 3.57 7.56
CA LYS A 179 8.13 3.41 6.56
C LYS A 179 7.62 2.90 5.21
N ILE A 180 6.61 2.02 5.20
CA ILE A 180 5.98 1.52 3.97
C ILE A 180 5.21 2.66 3.29
N CYS A 181 4.41 3.42 4.03
CA CYS A 181 3.69 4.58 3.50
C CYS A 181 4.65 5.59 2.89
N GLU A 182 5.70 6.00 3.61
CA GLU A 182 6.73 6.91 3.10
C GLU A 182 7.38 6.37 1.81
N THR A 183 7.61 5.05 1.75
CA THR A 183 8.21 4.41 0.56
C THR A 183 7.23 4.37 -0.62
N ASN A 184 5.95 4.09 -0.37
CA ASN A 184 4.93 4.04 -1.41
C ASN A 184 4.64 5.43 -1.95
N GLU A 185 4.50 6.44 -1.10
CA GLU A 185 4.39 7.83 -1.55
C GLU A 185 5.61 8.25 -2.37
N ARG A 186 6.83 7.85 -1.96
CA ARG A 186 8.04 8.10 -2.77
C ARG A 186 7.98 7.41 -4.14
N LYS A 187 7.32 6.24 -4.25
CA LYS A 187 7.13 5.53 -5.52
C LYS A 187 6.05 6.18 -6.38
N GLU A 188 4.92 6.55 -5.79
CA GLU A 188 3.82 7.23 -6.48
C GLU A 188 4.28 8.58 -7.02
N ARG A 189 4.95 9.40 -6.21
CA ARG A 189 5.61 10.64 -6.66
C ARG A 189 6.57 10.39 -7.82
N ARG A 190 7.35 9.29 -7.80
CA ARG A 190 8.23 8.91 -8.92
C ARG A 190 7.47 8.45 -10.17
N GLN A 191 6.30 7.84 -10.01
CA GLN A 191 5.47 7.36 -11.10
C GLN A 191 4.74 8.51 -11.80
N GLU A 192 4.21 9.47 -11.04
CA GLU A 192 3.64 10.71 -11.58
C GLU A 192 4.68 11.51 -12.38
N LEU A 193 5.91 11.62 -11.86
CA LEU A 193 7.02 12.26 -12.57
C LEU A 193 7.46 11.49 -13.84
N ARG A 194 7.14 10.20 -13.95
CA ARG A 194 7.40 9.34 -15.12
C ARG A 194 6.29 9.35 -16.17
N LEU A 195 5.12 9.95 -15.89
CA LEU A 195 4.01 10.07 -16.85
C LEU A 195 4.25 11.14 -17.93
N LYS A 196 5.47 11.70 -18.06
CA LYS A 196 5.87 12.41 -19.28
C LYS A 196 5.87 11.43 -20.46
N LYS A 197 5.25 11.83 -21.58
CA LYS A 197 5.12 11.05 -22.83
C LYS A 197 6.37 10.19 -23.08
N LYS A 198 6.24 8.88 -22.94
CA LYS A 198 7.20 7.97 -23.57
C LYS A 198 7.04 8.17 -25.07
N TYR A 199 8.02 8.79 -25.72
CA TYR A 199 8.13 8.71 -27.17
C TYR A 199 8.29 7.22 -27.50
N ALA A 200 7.24 6.62 -28.03
CA ALA A 200 7.29 5.29 -28.61
C ALA A 200 8.20 5.40 -29.84
N PHE A 201 9.46 4.98 -29.68
CA PHE A 201 10.32 4.78 -30.84
C PHE A 201 9.74 3.62 -31.66
N PRO A 202 9.91 3.63 -32.99
CA PRO A 202 9.54 2.50 -33.84
C PRO A 202 10.21 1.21 -33.35
N ASP A 203 9.51 0.10 -33.55
CA ASP A 203 10.01 -1.24 -33.23
C ASP A 203 11.31 -1.54 -34.00
N ARG A 204 12.17 -2.39 -33.43
CA ARG A 204 13.50 -2.74 -33.97
C ARG A 204 13.40 -3.39 -35.35
N ASP A 205 12.25 -3.98 -35.65
CA ASP A 205 11.95 -4.70 -36.87
C ASP A 205 11.28 -3.82 -37.95
N TYR A 206 10.97 -2.56 -37.64
CA TYR A 206 10.56 -1.56 -38.62
C TYR A 206 11.79 -0.74 -39.03
N GLY A 207 12.27 -0.99 -40.27
CA GLY A 207 13.45 -0.33 -40.83
C GLY A 207 13.38 1.20 -40.77
N ASN A 208 14.55 1.84 -40.87
CA ASN A 208 14.76 3.30 -40.78
C ASN A 208 13.62 4.09 -41.44
N ILE A 209 12.67 4.56 -40.63
CA ILE A 209 11.49 5.26 -41.12
C ILE A 209 11.93 6.68 -41.49
N HIS A 210 12.35 6.84 -42.74
CA HIS A 210 12.58 8.10 -43.45
C HIS A 210 13.55 9.10 -42.80
N GLU A 211 14.06 10.04 -43.60
CA GLU A 211 14.70 11.23 -43.03
C GLU A 211 13.68 11.91 -42.10
N PRO A 212 14.08 12.28 -40.86
CA PRO A 212 13.17 12.89 -39.92
C PRO A 212 12.57 14.14 -40.55
N ILE A 213 11.25 14.19 -40.65
CA ILE A 213 10.54 15.40 -41.09
C ILE A 213 10.88 16.48 -40.05
N PRO A 214 11.47 17.61 -40.43
CA PRO A 214 11.81 18.66 -39.48
C PRO A 214 10.53 19.14 -38.75
N ASP A 215 10.51 19.04 -37.43
CA ASP A 215 9.37 19.48 -36.60
C ASP A 215 9.13 21.00 -36.66
N MET A 216 10.08 21.75 -37.22
CA MET A 216 10.07 23.21 -37.30
C MET A 216 10.88 23.71 -38.49
N ASP A 217 10.52 24.90 -38.97
CA ASP A 217 11.27 25.63 -40.01
C ASP A 217 12.73 25.87 -39.60
N GLU A 218 13.65 25.78 -40.55
CA GLU A 218 15.09 25.87 -40.34
C GLU A 218 15.52 27.22 -39.74
N ASN A 219 14.92 28.32 -40.18
CA ASN A 219 15.23 29.65 -39.62
C ASN A 219 14.79 29.74 -38.15
N LYS A 220 13.62 29.16 -37.85
CA LYS A 220 13.10 29.09 -36.48
C LYS A 220 13.97 28.18 -35.60
N TYR A 221 14.51 27.10 -36.15
CA TYR A 221 15.44 26.22 -35.45
C TYR A 221 16.72 26.96 -35.10
N ASN A 222 17.36 27.60 -36.09
CA ASN A 222 18.61 28.34 -35.91
C ASN A 222 18.46 29.47 -34.87
N LEU A 223 17.32 30.17 -34.88
CA LEU A 223 17.03 31.18 -33.86
C LEU A 223 16.94 30.56 -32.45
N ARG A 224 16.22 29.45 -32.31
CA ARG A 224 16.06 28.75 -31.02
C ARG A 224 17.37 28.15 -30.52
N GLU A 225 18.21 27.64 -31.42
CA GLU A 225 19.55 27.17 -31.09
C GLU A 225 20.40 28.31 -30.51
N LEU A 226 20.39 29.47 -31.15
CA LEU A 226 21.11 30.65 -30.67
C LEU A 226 20.61 31.12 -29.31
N GLU A 227 19.28 31.21 -29.12
CA GLU A 227 18.66 31.53 -27.83
C GLU A 227 19.08 30.55 -26.74
N PHE A 228 19.09 29.26 -27.05
CA PHE A 228 19.46 28.20 -26.12
C PHE A 228 20.95 28.26 -25.75
N LEU A 229 21.84 28.49 -26.71
CA LEU A 229 23.27 28.66 -26.45
C LEU A 229 23.55 29.90 -25.60
N ASN A 230 22.86 31.01 -25.88
CA ASN A 230 22.95 32.22 -25.07
C ASN A 230 22.43 32.00 -23.64
N MET A 231 21.36 31.22 -23.47
CA MET A 231 20.87 30.83 -22.14
C MET A 231 21.89 29.97 -21.36
N LEU A 232 22.63 29.10 -22.05
CA LEU A 232 23.64 28.25 -21.44
C LEU A 232 24.91 29.00 -21.07
N ASN A 233 25.24 30.05 -21.82
CA ASN A 233 26.37 30.93 -21.57
C ASN A 233 26.07 31.80 -20.35
N LYS A 234 26.86 31.64 -19.29
CA LYS A 234 26.65 32.27 -17.99
C LYS A 234 27.93 32.94 -17.53
N THR A 235 27.81 34.12 -16.91
CA THR A 235 28.96 34.80 -16.31
C THR A 235 29.40 34.04 -15.06
N GLN A 236 30.64 34.27 -14.59
CA GLN A 236 31.14 33.61 -13.39
C GLN A 236 30.27 33.90 -12.16
N GLU A 237 29.77 35.13 -12.04
CA GLU A 237 28.88 35.55 -10.95
C GLU A 237 27.55 34.78 -10.97
N GLU A 238 26.97 34.54 -12.16
CA GLU A 238 25.75 33.73 -12.29
C GLU A 238 26.01 32.25 -11.96
N ILE A 239 27.18 31.73 -12.33
CA ILE A 239 27.58 30.35 -12.02
C ILE A 239 27.67 30.16 -10.50
N ASP A 240 28.34 31.09 -9.82
CA ASP A 240 28.52 31.04 -8.36
C ASP A 240 27.16 31.16 -7.64
N ALA A 241 26.27 32.04 -8.12
CA ALA A 241 24.92 32.17 -7.58
C ALA A 241 24.07 30.89 -7.77
N ILE A 242 24.17 30.24 -8.93
CA ILE A 242 23.48 28.96 -9.19
C ILE A 242 24.06 27.86 -8.29
N GLU A 243 25.37 27.81 -8.07
CA GLU A 243 25.98 26.85 -7.15
C GLU A 243 25.44 27.02 -5.73
N ASP A 244 25.39 28.25 -5.23
CA ASP A 244 24.87 28.57 -3.90
C ASP A 244 23.41 28.16 -3.71
N LEU A 245 22.55 28.46 -4.69
CA LEU A 245 21.12 28.12 -4.66
C LEU A 245 20.84 26.61 -4.84
N THR A 246 21.84 25.85 -5.30
CA THR A 246 21.67 24.43 -5.61
C THR A 246 22.48 23.50 -4.71
N LYS A 247 22.99 24.02 -3.58
CA LYS A 247 23.72 23.28 -2.53
C LYS A 247 23.01 22.01 -2.03
N GLU A 248 21.68 22.03 -1.99
CA GLU A 248 20.88 20.87 -1.55
C GLU A 248 20.75 19.77 -2.63
N GLN A 249 21.35 19.96 -3.81
CA GLN A 249 21.46 18.96 -4.87
C GLN A 249 20.09 18.39 -5.26
N ALA A 250 19.89 17.08 -5.03
CA ALA A 250 18.70 16.35 -5.47
C ALA A 250 17.42 16.67 -4.68
N SER A 251 17.46 17.52 -3.64
CA SER A 251 16.26 18.11 -3.04
C SER A 251 15.87 19.46 -3.61
N SER A 252 16.79 20.18 -4.26
CA SER A 252 16.48 21.47 -4.89
C SER A 252 15.88 21.27 -6.28
N ILE A 253 14.79 21.98 -6.55
CA ILE A 253 14.13 22.01 -7.86
C ILE A 253 15.02 22.64 -8.91
N LEU A 254 15.65 23.76 -8.57
CA LEU A 254 16.52 24.53 -9.45
C LEU A 254 17.72 23.70 -9.92
N TRP A 255 18.31 22.89 -9.03
CA TRP A 255 19.42 21.99 -9.37
C TRP A 255 19.06 21.03 -10.49
N LEU A 256 17.80 20.59 -10.52
CA LEU A 256 17.32 19.61 -11.48
C LEU A 256 17.04 20.27 -12.81
N GLU A 257 16.42 21.45 -12.82
CA GLU A 257 16.16 22.24 -14.02
C GLU A 257 17.45 22.62 -14.75
N GLU A 258 18.46 23.13 -14.02
CA GLU A 258 19.77 23.45 -14.61
C GLU A 258 20.49 22.21 -15.13
N ARG A 259 20.36 21.07 -14.44
CA ARG A 259 20.94 19.80 -14.87
C ARG A 259 20.26 19.22 -16.12
N GLN A 260 18.99 19.54 -16.38
CA GLN A 260 18.27 19.10 -17.59
C GLN A 260 18.71 19.87 -18.85
N LYS A 261 19.26 21.06 -18.68
CA LYS A 261 19.73 21.88 -19.81
C LYS A 261 21.14 21.47 -20.28
N ARG A 262 21.90 20.72 -19.46
CA ARG A 262 23.36 20.53 -19.61
C ARG A 262 23.78 19.07 -19.68
N ILE A 263 24.89 18.81 -20.36
CA ILE A 263 25.55 17.49 -20.32
C ILE A 263 26.26 17.34 -18.97
N THR A 264 25.96 16.26 -18.27
CA THR A 264 26.49 16.02 -16.92
C THR A 264 27.75 15.17 -16.94
N LYS A 265 28.65 15.38 -15.98
CA LYS A 265 29.91 14.62 -15.83
C LYS A 265 29.72 13.10 -15.89
N SER A 266 28.67 12.57 -15.26
CA SER A 266 28.34 11.15 -15.24
C SER A 266 27.96 10.55 -16.61
N ASN A 267 27.56 11.41 -17.56
CA ASN A 267 27.19 11.02 -18.91
C ASN A 267 28.22 11.42 -19.97
N PHE A 268 29.04 12.44 -19.71
CA PHE A 268 30.04 12.93 -20.65
C PHE A 268 30.91 11.81 -21.22
N GLY A 269 31.47 10.95 -20.35
CA GLY A 269 32.31 9.84 -20.79
C GLY A 269 31.57 8.77 -21.61
N LYS A 270 30.24 8.67 -21.51
CA LYS A 270 29.44 7.79 -22.38
C LYS A 270 29.23 8.43 -23.74
N ILE A 271 28.98 9.73 -23.79
CA ILE A 271 28.80 10.51 -25.01
C ILE A 271 30.09 10.49 -25.84
N CYS A 272 31.25 10.74 -25.24
CA CYS A 272 32.54 10.72 -25.95
C CYS A 272 32.92 9.34 -26.53
N LYS A 273 32.33 8.26 -26.01
CA LYS A 273 32.59 6.88 -26.47
C LYS A 273 31.59 6.40 -27.51
N LEU A 274 30.62 7.23 -27.91
CA LEU A 274 29.69 6.90 -28.98
C LEU A 274 30.47 6.85 -30.30
N LYS A 275 30.48 5.67 -30.94
CA LYS A 275 30.85 5.56 -32.36
C LYS A 275 29.77 6.20 -33.23
N ALA A 276 30.03 6.40 -34.53
CA ALA A 276 29.06 6.87 -35.51
C ALA A 276 27.83 5.94 -35.56
N LEU A 277 26.89 6.16 -34.64
CA LEU A 277 25.62 5.47 -34.51
C LEU A 277 24.53 6.33 -35.16
N PRO A 278 23.41 5.74 -35.60
CA PRO A 278 22.27 6.49 -36.14
C PRO A 278 21.82 7.59 -35.16
N ALA A 279 21.42 8.76 -35.68
CA ALA A 279 21.03 9.94 -34.90
C ALA A 279 19.98 9.62 -33.81
N SER A 280 19.04 8.72 -34.10
CA SER A 280 18.01 8.22 -33.17
C SER A 280 18.57 7.55 -31.91
N THR A 281 19.74 6.90 -32.01
CA THR A 281 20.41 6.26 -30.88
C THR A 281 21.23 7.27 -30.09
N GLN A 282 21.83 8.26 -30.75
CA GLN A 282 22.56 9.33 -30.09
C GLN A 282 21.62 10.20 -29.23
N LEU A 283 20.43 10.54 -29.73
CA LEU A 283 19.38 11.26 -28.99
C LEU A 283 19.00 10.59 -27.66
N LYS A 284 18.98 9.26 -27.59
CA LYS A 284 18.74 8.54 -26.33
C LYS A 284 19.80 8.87 -25.29
N TYR A 285 21.08 9.02 -25.65
CA TYR A 285 22.13 9.36 -24.68
C TYR A 285 22.11 10.83 -24.26
N TYR A 286 21.69 11.75 -25.14
CA TYR A 286 21.52 13.16 -24.82
C TYR A 286 20.32 13.43 -23.91
N TYR A 287 19.18 12.74 -24.12
CA TYR A 287 17.92 13.04 -23.41
C TYR A 287 17.53 12.05 -22.30
N THR A 288 18.18 10.89 -22.15
CA THR A 288 17.78 9.89 -21.13
C THR A 288 18.04 10.30 -19.68
N THR A 289 18.85 11.32 -19.41
CA THR A 289 19.02 11.88 -18.06
C THR A 289 18.29 13.20 -17.82
N ASN A 290 18.00 13.97 -18.87
CA ASN A 290 17.26 15.24 -18.75
C ASN A 290 15.77 15.02 -18.45
N LEU A 291 15.30 13.77 -18.52
CA LEU A 291 13.96 13.37 -18.06
C LEU A 291 13.99 12.59 -16.74
N LYS A 292 15.17 12.34 -16.15
CA LYS A 292 15.33 11.53 -14.93
C LYS A 292 15.66 12.34 -13.67
N THR A 293 15.87 13.64 -13.76
CA THR A 293 16.07 14.54 -12.60
C THR A 293 14.73 15.06 -12.09
N THR A 294 14.18 14.33 -11.12
CA THR A 294 12.93 14.53 -10.36
C THR A 294 12.91 15.81 -9.52
N THR A 295 12.06 16.79 -9.85
CA THR A 295 11.67 17.92 -8.99
C THR A 295 11.04 17.42 -7.70
N ARG A 296 11.71 17.64 -6.55
CA ARG A 296 11.08 17.56 -5.23
C ARG A 296 10.36 18.88 -4.97
N HIS A 297 9.11 19.01 -5.37
CA HIS A 297 8.25 20.06 -4.81
C HIS A 297 7.74 19.56 -3.45
N ASN A 298 8.29 20.12 -2.37
CA ASN A 298 7.55 20.30 -1.13
C ASN A 298 6.45 21.33 -1.43
N MET A 299 5.21 20.88 -1.54
CA MET A 299 4.06 21.77 -1.36
C MET A 299 3.62 21.57 0.08
N GLY A 300 4.03 22.50 0.95
CA GLY A 300 3.35 22.73 2.20
C GLY A 300 1.99 23.35 1.88
N ASN A 301 0.95 22.71 2.39
CA ASN A 301 -0.22 23.29 3.05
C ASN A 301 -0.84 22.19 3.89
#